data_AF-A0A417YHY9-F1
#
_entry.id   AF-A0A417YHY9-F1
#
_cell.length_a   1.000
_cell.length_b   1.000
_cell.length_c   1.000
_cell.angle_alpha   90.00
_cell.angle_beta   90.00
_cell.angle_gamma   90.00
#
_symmetry.space_group_name_H-M   'P 1'
#
loop_
_entity.id
_entity.type
_entity.pdbx_description
1 polymer ?
#
loop_
_entity_poly.entity_id
_entity_poly.type
_entity_poly.pdbx_seq_one_letter_code
_entity_poly.pdbx_strand_id
1 'polypeptide(L)'
;MMKNASESFHIETYFEAPIDKVWYSIATAEGMNTYLTYKAELRGKNEQPKPGDHFLLNYGDIENDQYILQFDKNDTFRVKDTYESISPDGSVQTFQVQTSTMLIKERDNLTKLTLMVEGFESDTYGQWFRECMRLGWTRSLLNLKSVLELGMDLRTPLFSYPRLGVLNCTVNEEQKLEHNYADTGNYLLEVFPNSPASKAGLEKGDIIIALNNKETANYDEFVRVISSFNIEKDAINIKYLRNGSSHYTQAYLSLEGNFTGLVDTDEDTFDDIRQKRENLAKQRSSSGSLWKKDKGGKR
;
A
#
# COMPACT_ATOMS: atom_id res chain seq x y z
N MET A 1 11.95 -27.31 -14.85
CA MET A 1 10.95 -26.40 -14.24
C MET A 1 11.36 -24.99 -14.58
N MET A 2 10.64 -24.35 -15.51
CA MET A 2 10.81 -22.91 -15.74
C MET A 2 10.43 -22.23 -14.42
N LYS A 3 11.37 -21.51 -13.80
CA LYS A 3 11.01 -20.56 -12.75
C LYS A 3 10.04 -19.58 -13.43
N ASN A 4 8.78 -19.55 -13.01
CA ASN A 4 7.88 -18.47 -13.42
C ASN A 4 8.62 -17.17 -13.14
N ALA A 5 8.73 -16.30 -14.15
CA ALA A 5 9.31 -14.99 -13.94
C ALA A 5 8.52 -14.33 -12.80
N SER A 6 9.21 -13.85 -11.78
CA SER A 6 8.55 -13.12 -10.70
C SER A 6 7.85 -11.90 -11.28
N GLU A 7 6.59 -11.71 -10.91
CA GLU A 7 5.84 -10.52 -11.29
C GLU A 7 6.59 -9.26 -10.80
N SER A 8 6.50 -8.16 -11.54
CA SER A 8 7.25 -6.93 -11.27
C SER A 8 6.55 -5.69 -11.82
N PHE A 9 7.01 -4.51 -11.41
CA PHE A 9 6.70 -3.24 -12.09
C PHE A 9 7.93 -2.33 -12.09
N HIS A 10 7.92 -1.33 -12.97
CA HIS A 10 8.90 -0.25 -12.94
C HIS A 10 8.23 1.12 -13.07
N ILE A 11 8.89 2.14 -12.54
CA ILE A 11 8.49 3.55 -12.59
C ILE A 11 9.71 4.36 -13.00
N GLU A 12 9.54 5.25 -13.97
CA GLU A 12 10.55 6.25 -14.32
C GLU A 12 10.11 7.63 -13.83
N THR A 13 11.01 8.40 -13.24
CA THR A 13 10.74 9.76 -12.76
C THR A 13 11.94 10.65 -13.03
N TYR A 14 11.69 11.87 -13.49
CA TYR A 14 12.71 12.88 -13.73
C TYR A 14 12.62 13.97 -12.66
N PHE A 15 13.74 14.24 -12.01
CA PHE A 15 13.88 15.26 -10.97
C PHE A 15 14.75 16.41 -11.47
N GLU A 16 14.27 17.64 -11.36
CA GLU A 16 15.05 18.87 -11.59
C GLU A 16 15.99 19.15 -10.40
N ALA A 17 16.82 18.17 -10.07
CA ALA A 17 17.77 18.20 -8.98
C ALA A 17 19.09 17.50 -9.38
N PRO A 18 20.22 17.88 -8.75
CA PRO A 18 21.50 17.19 -8.96
C PRO A 18 21.43 15.75 -8.44
N ILE A 19 22.18 14.86 -9.08
CA ILE A 19 22.16 13.42 -8.78
C ILE A 19 22.52 13.12 -7.31
N ASP A 20 23.42 13.89 -6.71
CA ASP A 20 23.80 13.74 -5.30
C ASP A 20 22.62 13.99 -4.35
N LYS A 21 21.72 14.92 -4.69
CA LYS A 21 20.52 15.20 -3.87
C LYS A 21 19.50 14.08 -3.99
N VAL A 22 19.28 13.58 -5.21
CA VAL A 22 18.38 12.44 -5.44
C VAL A 22 18.92 11.20 -4.73
N TRP A 23 20.21 10.93 -4.87
CA TRP A 23 20.89 9.83 -4.17
C TRP A 23 20.75 9.94 -2.66
N TYR A 24 21.02 11.12 -2.10
CA TYR A 24 20.85 11.37 -0.66
C TYR A 24 19.43 11.03 -0.20
N SER A 25 18.41 11.50 -0.92
CA SER A 25 17.01 11.22 -0.58
C SER A 25 16.66 9.73 -0.56
N ILE A 26 17.16 8.94 -1.52
CA ILE A 26 16.74 7.53 -1.65
C ILE A 26 17.62 6.54 -0.88
N ALA A 27 18.85 6.92 -0.53
CA ALA A 27 19.87 6.01 -0.02
C ALA A 27 20.37 6.36 1.40
N THR A 28 19.69 7.27 2.10
CA THR A 28 19.99 7.63 3.50
C THR A 28 18.71 7.66 4.35
N ALA A 29 18.83 7.42 5.65
CA ALA A 29 17.69 7.44 6.56
C ALA A 29 17.05 8.84 6.61
N GLU A 30 17.88 9.87 6.79
CA GLU A 30 17.45 11.27 6.82
C GLU A 30 16.79 11.68 5.50
N GLY A 31 17.37 11.26 4.38
CA GLY A 31 16.81 11.48 3.05
C GLY A 31 15.44 10.83 2.88
N MET A 32 15.29 9.56 3.26
CA MET A 32 14.01 8.84 3.20
C MET A 32 12.95 9.47 4.10
N ASN A 33 13.36 10.09 5.22
CA ASN A 33 12.46 10.80 6.11
C ASN A 33 11.81 12.05 5.48
N THR A 34 12.46 12.63 4.46
CA THR A 34 11.94 13.83 3.78
C THR A 34 10.76 13.55 2.86
N TYR A 35 10.59 12.31 2.39
CA TYR A 35 9.59 12.03 1.34
C TYR A 35 8.83 10.70 1.47
N LEU A 36 9.40 9.69 2.11
CA LEU A 36 8.93 8.31 2.07
C LEU A 36 8.30 7.88 3.39
N THR A 37 8.99 8.12 4.51
CA THR A 37 8.59 7.70 5.87
C THR A 37 8.83 8.85 6.86
N TYR A 38 8.25 8.82 8.05
CA TYR A 38 8.62 9.76 9.12
C TYR A 38 9.84 9.30 9.89
N LYS A 39 10.05 7.99 9.96
CA LYS A 39 11.10 7.38 10.76
C LYS A 39 11.75 6.22 10.03
N ALA A 40 12.92 6.53 9.48
CA ALA A 40 13.92 5.61 9.00
C ALA A 40 15.13 5.64 9.95
N GLU A 41 15.72 4.48 10.20
CA GLU A 41 16.95 4.34 10.98
C GLU A 41 17.90 3.36 10.29
N LEU A 42 19.18 3.71 10.19
CA LEU A 42 20.23 2.77 9.76
C LEU A 42 20.60 1.86 10.93
N ARG A 43 20.32 0.56 10.80
CA ARG A 43 20.78 -0.47 11.73
C ARG A 43 22.11 -1.04 11.23
N GLY A 44 23.19 -0.43 11.72
CA GLY A 44 24.57 -0.81 11.43
C GLY A 44 25.55 0.00 12.27
N LYS A 45 26.77 -0.49 12.46
CA LYS A 45 27.83 0.24 13.20
C LYS A 45 28.61 1.22 12.32
N ASN A 46 28.24 1.36 11.05
CA ASN A 46 28.98 2.15 10.09
C ASN A 46 28.45 3.58 10.06
N GLU A 47 29.33 4.56 9.83
CA GLU A 47 28.95 5.97 9.63
C GLU A 47 28.23 6.18 8.29
N GLN A 48 28.40 5.27 7.32
CA GLN A 48 27.71 5.30 6.02
C GLN A 48 27.12 3.93 5.69
N PRO A 49 25.95 3.88 5.03
CA PRO A 49 25.33 2.63 4.61
C PRO A 49 26.20 1.85 3.61
N LYS A 50 26.20 0.52 3.71
CA LYS A 50 26.89 -0.36 2.76
C LYS A 50 26.13 -1.69 2.60
N PRO A 51 26.46 -2.52 1.59
CA PRO A 51 25.88 -3.85 1.45
C PRO A 51 26.05 -4.68 2.73
N GLY A 52 24.95 -5.31 3.16
CA GLY A 52 24.88 -6.06 4.41
C GLY A 52 24.31 -5.28 5.61
N ASP A 53 24.23 -3.95 5.54
CA ASP A 53 23.51 -3.17 6.55
C ASP A 53 21.99 -3.22 6.32
N HIS A 54 21.23 -2.76 7.32
CA HIS A 54 19.77 -2.69 7.26
C HIS A 54 19.28 -1.27 7.48
N PHE A 55 18.26 -0.84 6.74
CA PHE A 55 17.40 0.26 7.16
C PHE A 55 16.11 -0.29 7.78
N LEU A 56 15.67 0.28 8.90
CA LEU A 56 14.31 0.06 9.39
C LEU A 56 13.48 1.29 9.09
N LEU A 57 12.39 1.12 8.34
CA LEU A 57 11.44 2.17 7.98
C LEU A 57 10.11 1.89 8.65
N ASN A 58 9.46 2.93 9.16
CA ASN A 58 8.15 2.83 9.75
C ASN A 58 7.12 3.65 8.96
N TYR A 59 6.02 3.01 8.58
CA TYR A 59 4.88 3.62 7.92
C TYR A 59 3.63 3.49 8.79
N GLY A 60 3.76 3.75 10.09
CA GLY A 60 2.65 3.72 11.05
C GLY A 60 2.34 2.31 11.48
N ASP A 61 1.46 1.62 10.76
CA ASP A 61 1.06 0.23 11.01
C ASP A 61 1.80 -0.80 10.13
N ILE A 62 2.79 -0.34 9.38
CA ILE A 62 3.70 -1.16 8.59
C ILE A 62 5.14 -0.85 8.98
N GLU A 63 5.92 -1.87 9.29
CA GLU A 63 7.38 -1.79 9.35
C GLU A 63 8.00 -2.39 8.09
N ASN A 64 9.11 -1.83 7.62
CA ASN A 64 9.90 -2.41 6.56
C ASN A 64 11.36 -2.53 6.98
N ASP A 65 11.85 -3.75 7.07
CA ASP A 65 13.27 -4.05 7.20
C ASP A 65 13.88 -4.18 5.79
N GLN A 66 14.75 -3.23 5.44
CA GLN A 66 15.44 -3.17 4.15
C GLN A 66 16.88 -3.64 4.30
N TYR A 67 17.18 -4.83 3.80
CA TYR A 67 18.54 -5.35 3.70
C TYR A 67 19.24 -4.82 2.44
N ILE A 68 20.38 -4.13 2.60
CA ILE A 68 21.12 -3.53 1.48
C ILE A 68 21.88 -4.61 0.70
N LEU A 69 21.50 -4.79 -0.57
CA LEU A 69 22.15 -5.71 -1.51
C LEU A 69 23.27 -5.02 -2.30
N GLN A 70 23.06 -3.77 -2.70
CA GLN A 70 23.99 -3.01 -3.54
C GLN A 70 23.88 -1.52 -3.20
N PHE A 71 25.02 -0.83 -3.11
CA PHE A 71 25.11 0.59 -2.75
C PHE A 71 26.24 1.24 -3.56
N ASP A 72 25.95 1.55 -4.82
CA ASP A 72 26.88 2.20 -5.73
C ASP A 72 26.51 3.68 -5.82
N LYS A 73 27.27 4.51 -5.11
CA LYS A 73 26.96 5.94 -4.92
C LYS A 73 26.64 6.65 -6.24
N ASN A 74 25.50 7.34 -6.26
CA ASN A 74 24.96 8.09 -7.41
C ASN A 74 24.67 7.24 -8.65
N ASP A 75 24.56 5.92 -8.50
CA ASP A 75 24.27 5.01 -9.60
C ASP A 75 23.16 4.05 -9.19
N THR A 76 23.49 2.99 -8.44
CA THR A 76 22.57 1.88 -8.19
C THR A 76 22.41 1.62 -6.70
N PHE A 77 21.16 1.58 -6.23
CA PHE A 77 20.81 1.18 -4.87
C PHE A 77 19.77 0.07 -4.91
N ARG A 78 20.08 -1.08 -4.30
CA ARG A 78 19.22 -2.25 -4.29
C ARG A 78 19.06 -2.79 -2.89
N VAL A 79 17.82 -3.09 -2.53
CA VAL A 79 17.44 -3.61 -1.22
C VAL A 79 16.51 -4.81 -1.37
N LYS A 80 16.61 -5.74 -0.42
CA LYS A 80 15.55 -6.71 -0.15
C LYS A 80 14.67 -6.14 0.94
N ASP A 81 13.41 -5.89 0.64
CA ASP A 81 12.42 -5.38 1.57
C ASP A 81 11.69 -6.53 2.27
N THR A 82 11.45 -6.38 3.57
CA THR A 82 10.57 -7.24 4.36
C THR A 82 9.56 -6.36 5.08
N TYR A 83 8.34 -6.28 4.53
CA TYR A 83 7.25 -5.53 5.10
C TYR A 83 6.47 -6.39 6.10
N GLU A 84 6.23 -5.86 7.30
CA GLU A 84 5.33 -6.43 8.29
C GLU A 84 4.15 -5.48 8.50
N SER A 85 2.94 -5.91 8.13
CA SER A 85 1.72 -5.13 8.23
C SER A 85 0.78 -5.71 9.28
N ILE A 86 0.24 -4.86 10.15
CA ILE A 86 -0.70 -5.26 11.20
C ILE A 86 -2.14 -5.16 10.68
N SER A 87 -2.78 -6.32 10.49
CA SER A 87 -4.19 -6.43 10.12
C SER A 87 -5.12 -5.84 11.20
N PRO A 88 -6.37 -5.48 10.86
CA PRO A 88 -7.33 -4.93 11.82
C PRO A 88 -7.66 -5.83 13.02
N ASP A 89 -7.41 -7.14 12.89
CA ASP A 89 -7.57 -8.13 13.96
C ASP A 89 -6.32 -8.32 14.83
N GLY A 90 -5.22 -7.62 14.52
CA GLY A 90 -3.94 -7.70 15.21
C GLY A 90 -2.99 -8.79 14.67
N SER A 91 -3.39 -9.55 13.65
CA SER A 91 -2.46 -10.48 12.98
C SER A 91 -1.42 -9.71 12.16
N VAL A 92 -0.21 -10.27 12.05
CA VAL A 92 0.88 -9.68 11.26
C VAL A 92 1.03 -10.45 9.97
N GLN A 93 1.07 -9.73 8.86
CA GLN A 93 1.33 -10.29 7.54
C GLN A 93 2.68 -9.81 7.03
N THR A 94 3.49 -10.75 6.54
CA THR A 94 4.83 -10.47 6.04
C THR A 94 4.86 -10.55 4.52
N PHE A 95 5.47 -9.55 3.89
CA PHE A 95 5.66 -9.49 2.44
C PHE A 95 7.13 -9.25 2.12
N GLN A 96 7.64 -9.93 1.10
CA GLN A 96 9.03 -9.78 0.67
C GLN A 96 9.11 -9.44 -0.81
N VAL A 97 9.86 -8.39 -1.13
CA VAL A 97 10.17 -7.97 -2.51
C VAL A 97 11.60 -7.48 -2.58
N GLN A 98 12.10 -7.27 -3.80
CA GLN A 98 13.36 -6.58 -4.03
C GLN A 98 13.06 -5.25 -4.73
N THR A 99 13.51 -4.15 -4.14
CA THR A 99 13.46 -2.82 -4.75
C THR A 99 14.84 -2.45 -5.28
N SER A 100 14.89 -2.04 -6.55
CA SER A 100 16.10 -1.56 -7.21
C SER A 100 15.86 -0.16 -7.74
N THR A 101 16.80 0.75 -7.49
CA THR A 101 16.82 2.10 -8.05
C THR A 101 18.10 2.31 -8.84
N MET A 102 17.98 2.92 -10.01
CA MET A 102 19.09 3.32 -10.87
C MET A 102 18.96 4.81 -11.20
N LEU A 103 20.05 5.55 -11.05
CA LEU A 103 20.12 6.98 -11.34
C LEU A 103 20.95 7.24 -12.59
N ILE A 104 20.45 8.13 -13.43
CA ILE A 104 21.17 8.64 -14.60
C ILE A 104 21.21 10.17 -14.51
N LYS A 105 22.42 10.73 -14.57
CA LYS A 105 22.62 12.18 -14.67
C LYS A 105 22.40 12.61 -16.13
N GLU A 106 21.20 13.11 -16.44
CA GLU A 106 20.86 13.63 -17.77
C GLU A 106 21.60 14.95 -18.05
N ARG A 107 21.72 15.80 -17.01
CA ARG A 107 22.56 17.02 -16.98
C ARG A 107 22.75 17.47 -15.53
N ASP A 108 23.50 18.55 -15.28
CA ASP A 108 23.89 18.98 -13.93
C ASP A 108 22.75 19.10 -12.91
N ASN A 109 21.57 19.55 -13.34
CA ASN A 109 20.39 19.71 -12.48
C ASN A 109 19.17 18.91 -13.00
N LEU A 110 19.42 17.77 -13.65
CA LEU A 110 18.35 16.87 -14.08
C LEU A 110 18.82 15.43 -13.90
N THR A 111 18.11 14.69 -13.06
CA THR A 111 18.41 13.30 -12.75
C THR A 111 17.20 12.45 -13.10
N LYS A 112 17.41 11.39 -13.88
CA LYS A 112 16.44 10.34 -14.10
C LYS A 112 16.62 9.27 -13.03
N LEU A 113 15.52 8.84 -12.42
CA LEU A 113 15.45 7.67 -11.54
C LEU A 113 14.57 6.61 -12.19
N THR A 114 15.08 5.40 -12.29
CA THR A 114 14.30 4.20 -12.63
C THR A 114 14.19 3.34 -11.38
N LEU A 115 12.96 3.12 -10.92
CA LEU A 115 12.63 2.23 -9.81
C LEU A 115 12.02 0.94 -10.37
N MET A 116 12.49 -0.22 -9.90
CA MET A 116 11.95 -1.52 -10.23
C MET A 116 11.67 -2.28 -8.94
N VAL A 117 10.49 -2.89 -8.84
CA VAL A 117 10.13 -3.78 -7.73
C VAL A 117 9.73 -5.13 -8.30
N GLU A 118 10.32 -6.18 -7.75
CA GLU A 118 10.13 -7.56 -8.21
C GLU A 118 9.95 -8.51 -7.02
N GLY A 119 9.44 -9.71 -7.30
CA GLY A 119 9.23 -10.75 -6.28
C GLY A 119 7.78 -10.92 -5.85
N PHE A 120 6.82 -10.38 -6.60
CA PHE A 120 5.40 -10.57 -6.33
C PHE A 120 4.95 -11.99 -6.70
N GLU A 121 4.07 -12.56 -5.88
CA GLU A 121 3.38 -13.81 -6.21
C GLU A 121 2.49 -13.62 -7.46
N SER A 122 2.29 -14.70 -8.19
CA SER A 122 1.50 -14.71 -9.44
C SER A 122 -0.01 -14.89 -9.22
N ASP A 123 -0.45 -14.99 -7.96
CA ASP A 123 -1.86 -15.14 -7.60
C ASP A 123 -2.57 -13.78 -7.42
N THR A 124 -3.88 -13.81 -7.17
CA THR A 124 -4.69 -12.60 -6.95
C THR A 124 -4.18 -11.76 -5.77
N TYR A 125 -3.62 -12.40 -4.74
CA TYR A 125 -3.08 -11.70 -3.58
C TYR A 125 -1.78 -10.96 -3.92
N GLY A 126 -0.88 -11.62 -4.65
CA GLY A 126 0.33 -11.02 -5.19
C GLY A 126 0.05 -9.88 -6.16
N GLN A 127 -1.01 -9.96 -6.96
CA GLN A 127 -1.47 -8.84 -7.78
C GLN A 127 -1.96 -7.66 -6.94
N TRP A 128 -2.82 -7.89 -5.93
CA TRP A 128 -3.25 -6.82 -5.02
C TRP A 128 -2.03 -6.09 -4.44
N PHE A 129 -1.07 -6.85 -3.93
CA PHE A 129 0.13 -6.29 -3.33
C PHE A 129 0.94 -5.49 -4.34
N ARG A 130 1.10 -6.01 -5.57
CA ARG A 130 1.79 -5.33 -6.68
C ARG A 130 1.12 -4.02 -7.07
N GLU A 131 -0.20 -4.00 -7.25
CA GLU A 131 -0.97 -2.81 -7.64
C GLU A 131 -0.93 -1.74 -6.53
N CYS A 132 -1.15 -2.16 -5.28
CA CYS A 132 -1.05 -1.30 -4.10
C CYS A 132 0.35 -0.68 -3.99
N MET A 133 1.40 -1.50 -4.10
CA MET A 133 2.79 -1.06 -3.99
C MET A 133 3.20 -0.14 -5.14
N ARG A 134 2.76 -0.41 -6.38
CA ARG A 134 3.01 0.49 -7.52
C ARG A 134 2.38 1.86 -7.30
N LEU A 135 1.13 1.91 -6.83
CA LEU A 135 0.47 3.17 -6.49
C LEU A 135 1.22 3.92 -5.38
N GLY A 136 1.62 3.20 -4.32
CA GLY A 136 2.41 3.74 -3.21
C GLY A 136 3.70 4.40 -3.69
N TRP A 137 4.51 3.67 -4.45
CA TRP A 137 5.75 4.19 -5.02
C TRP A 137 5.53 5.35 -5.99
N THR A 138 4.48 5.29 -6.82
CA THR A 138 4.15 6.40 -7.74
C THR A 138 3.90 7.69 -6.95
N ARG A 139 3.16 7.61 -5.85
CA ARG A 139 2.89 8.76 -4.97
C ARG A 139 4.11 9.21 -4.19
N SER A 140 4.92 8.27 -3.69
CA SER A 140 6.17 8.60 -2.99
C SER A 140 7.17 9.30 -3.91
N LEU A 141 7.36 8.84 -5.15
CA LEU A 141 8.24 9.50 -6.12
C LEU A 141 7.70 10.85 -6.59
N LEU A 142 6.37 10.99 -6.70
CA LEU A 142 5.74 12.30 -6.92
C LEU A 142 6.01 13.25 -5.74
N ASN A 143 5.94 12.74 -4.51
CA ASN A 143 6.27 13.53 -3.33
C ASN A 143 7.75 13.94 -3.31
N LEU A 144 8.67 13.00 -3.60
CA LEU A 144 10.09 13.31 -3.71
C LEU A 144 10.34 14.42 -4.72
N LYS A 145 9.64 14.39 -5.85
CA LYS A 145 9.72 15.43 -6.87
C LYS A 145 9.31 16.79 -6.31
N SER A 146 8.18 16.84 -5.61
CA SER A 146 7.71 18.06 -4.94
C SER A 146 8.69 18.58 -3.88
N VAL A 147 9.26 17.70 -3.06
CA VAL A 147 10.25 18.06 -2.04
C VAL A 147 11.52 18.63 -2.67
N LEU A 148 12.06 17.98 -3.71
CA LEU A 148 13.31 18.39 -4.34
C LEU A 148 13.18 19.67 -5.18
N GLU A 149 12.05 19.86 -5.86
CA GLU A 149 11.86 20.95 -6.83
C GLU A 149 11.19 22.17 -6.21
N LEU A 150 10.30 21.96 -5.24
CA LEU A 150 9.45 23.01 -4.67
C LEU A 150 9.62 23.16 -3.15
N GLY A 151 10.33 22.24 -2.49
CA GLY A 151 10.46 22.22 -1.03
C GLY A 151 9.16 21.90 -0.30
N MET A 152 8.19 21.28 -0.99
CA MET A 152 6.88 20.96 -0.43
C MET A 152 6.72 19.47 -0.18
N ASP A 153 6.42 19.10 1.06
CA ASP A 153 6.01 17.75 1.44
C ASP A 153 4.49 17.60 1.28
N LEU A 154 4.10 16.73 0.35
CA LEU A 154 2.72 16.43 -0.04
C LEU A 154 2.27 15.05 0.42
N ARG A 155 2.98 14.35 1.31
CA ARG A 155 2.57 13.00 1.75
C ARG A 155 1.13 12.98 2.26
N THR A 156 0.74 13.93 3.10
CA THR A 156 -0.63 14.00 3.63
C THR A 156 -1.68 14.07 2.52
N PRO A 157 -1.71 15.08 1.63
CA PRO A 157 -2.71 15.12 0.56
C PRO A 157 -2.59 13.99 -0.46
N LEU A 158 -1.42 13.39 -0.66
CA LEU A 158 -1.23 12.27 -1.58
C LEU A 158 -1.76 10.95 -1.04
N PHE A 159 -1.80 10.76 0.27
CA PHE A 159 -2.15 9.48 0.90
C PHE A 159 -3.43 9.51 1.74
N SER A 160 -3.87 10.68 2.20
CA SER A 160 -5.15 10.88 2.88
C SER A 160 -6.27 11.10 1.86
N TYR A 161 -6.88 10.00 1.42
CA TYR A 161 -8.04 10.03 0.52
C TYR A 161 -9.20 9.16 1.05
N PRO A 162 -10.45 9.40 0.61
CA PRO A 162 -11.61 8.65 1.06
C PRO A 162 -11.48 7.14 0.80
N ARG A 163 -11.97 6.32 1.73
CA ARG A 163 -11.87 4.86 1.71
C ARG A 163 -13.24 4.20 1.84
N LEU A 164 -13.33 2.99 1.29
CA LEU A 164 -14.46 2.07 1.48
C LEU A 164 -14.19 1.00 2.55
N GLY A 165 -12.93 0.80 2.95
CA GLY A 165 -12.49 -0.26 3.86
C GLY A 165 -12.63 -1.64 3.23
N VAL A 166 -11.92 -1.83 2.11
CA VAL A 166 -11.86 -3.06 1.32
C VAL A 166 -10.41 -3.35 0.93
N LEU A 167 -10.11 -4.63 0.73
CA LEU A 167 -8.91 -5.10 0.06
C LEU A 167 -9.34 -5.52 -1.35
N ASN A 168 -8.86 -4.83 -2.39
CA ASN A 168 -9.29 -5.05 -3.77
C ASN A 168 -8.14 -5.00 -4.79
N CYS A 169 -8.26 -5.75 -5.87
CA CYS A 169 -7.38 -5.67 -7.03
C CYS A 169 -8.18 -5.57 -8.33
N THR A 170 -7.51 -5.25 -9.43
CA THR A 170 -8.11 -5.37 -10.77
C THR A 170 -8.49 -6.82 -11.03
N VAL A 171 -9.66 -7.06 -11.61
CA VAL A 171 -10.09 -8.40 -12.08
C VAL A 171 -9.01 -9.01 -12.99
N ASN A 172 -8.61 -10.25 -12.70
CA ASN A 172 -7.63 -11.01 -13.47
C ASN A 172 -8.20 -12.32 -14.00
N GLU A 173 -7.35 -13.16 -14.62
CA GLU A 173 -7.77 -14.44 -15.19
C GLU A 173 -8.36 -15.41 -14.15
N GLU A 174 -7.91 -15.40 -12.90
CA GLU A 174 -8.46 -16.23 -11.82
C GLU A 174 -9.93 -15.90 -11.58
N GLN A 175 -10.26 -14.61 -11.42
CA GLN A 175 -11.65 -14.17 -11.27
C GLN A 175 -12.47 -14.39 -12.54
N LYS A 176 -11.88 -14.22 -13.73
CA LYS A 176 -12.60 -14.50 -14.99
C LYS A 176 -13.01 -15.96 -15.09
N LEU A 177 -12.11 -16.88 -14.72
CA LEU A 177 -12.39 -18.32 -14.71
C LEU A 177 -13.43 -18.71 -13.64
N GLU A 178 -13.37 -18.09 -12.46
CA GLU A 178 -14.30 -18.37 -11.36
C GLU A 178 -15.70 -17.81 -11.62
N HIS A 179 -15.77 -16.61 -12.18
CA HIS A 179 -17.02 -15.85 -12.28
C HIS A 179 -17.63 -15.87 -13.68
N ASN A 180 -16.87 -15.92 -14.77
CA ASN A 180 -17.39 -15.95 -16.16
C ASN A 180 -18.30 -14.77 -16.55
N TYR A 181 -18.34 -13.67 -15.77
CA TYR A 181 -19.27 -12.55 -16.00
C TYR A 181 -18.65 -11.15 -15.89
N ALA A 182 -17.34 -11.03 -15.64
CA ALA A 182 -16.68 -9.74 -15.51
C ALA A 182 -15.29 -9.76 -16.15
N ASP A 183 -15.07 -8.89 -17.14
CA ASP A 183 -13.78 -8.73 -17.81
C ASP A 183 -12.91 -7.61 -17.19
N THR A 184 -13.55 -6.71 -16.45
CA THR A 184 -12.93 -5.53 -15.83
C THR A 184 -13.60 -5.24 -14.49
N GLY A 185 -12.99 -4.37 -13.69
CA GLY A 185 -13.50 -3.95 -12.40
C GLY A 185 -12.52 -4.21 -11.27
N ASN A 186 -13.03 -4.05 -10.05
CA ASN A 186 -12.27 -4.17 -8.82
C ASN A 186 -12.83 -5.30 -7.98
N TYR A 187 -12.15 -6.44 -8.00
CA TYR A 187 -12.50 -7.62 -7.22
C TYR A 187 -12.21 -7.39 -5.75
N LEU A 188 -13.19 -7.65 -4.88
CA LEU A 188 -13.04 -7.52 -3.44
C LEU A 188 -12.52 -8.83 -2.83
N LEU A 189 -11.23 -8.84 -2.50
CA LEU A 189 -10.60 -9.94 -1.76
C LEU A 189 -11.09 -9.99 -0.31
N GLU A 190 -11.32 -8.81 0.28
CA GLU A 190 -11.80 -8.67 1.65
C GLU A 190 -12.64 -7.39 1.83
N VAL A 191 -13.65 -7.46 2.69
CA VAL A 191 -14.41 -6.30 3.17
C VAL A 191 -14.24 -6.21 4.68
N PHE A 192 -13.64 -5.12 5.17
CA PHE A 192 -13.33 -5.02 6.59
C PHE A 192 -14.59 -4.87 7.45
N PRO A 193 -14.68 -5.54 8.62
CA PRO A 193 -15.82 -5.42 9.50
C PRO A 193 -16.09 -3.98 9.94
N ASN A 194 -17.36 -3.57 9.94
CA ASN A 194 -17.81 -2.22 10.29
C ASN A 194 -17.32 -1.09 9.36
N SER A 195 -16.70 -1.42 8.22
CA SER A 195 -16.32 -0.44 7.20
C SER A 195 -17.52 0.14 6.45
N PRO A 196 -17.35 1.26 5.72
CA PRO A 196 -18.34 1.74 4.76
C PRO A 196 -18.88 0.65 3.82
N ALA A 197 -18.00 -0.17 3.26
CA ALA A 197 -18.38 -1.26 2.36
C ALA A 197 -19.21 -2.33 3.08
N SER A 198 -18.79 -2.74 4.28
CA SER A 198 -19.54 -3.72 5.09
C SER A 198 -20.94 -3.20 5.43
N LYS A 199 -21.07 -1.92 5.83
CA LYS A 199 -22.35 -1.28 6.12
C LYS A 199 -23.25 -1.14 4.90
N ALA A 200 -22.65 -1.05 3.72
CA ALA A 200 -23.35 -1.02 2.43
C ALA A 200 -23.73 -2.42 1.91
N GLY A 201 -23.41 -3.49 2.65
CA GLY A 201 -23.72 -4.88 2.28
C GLY A 201 -22.80 -5.46 1.20
N LEU A 202 -21.66 -4.83 0.93
CA LEU A 202 -20.62 -5.41 0.08
C LEU A 202 -19.95 -6.59 0.79
N GLU A 203 -19.56 -7.58 0.02
CA GLU A 203 -19.01 -8.85 0.48
C GLU A 203 -17.74 -9.21 -0.30
N LYS A 204 -16.93 -10.11 0.29
CA LYS A 204 -15.85 -10.76 -0.44
C LYS A 204 -16.41 -11.44 -1.69
N GLY A 205 -15.73 -11.26 -2.83
CA GLY A 205 -16.15 -11.81 -4.12
C GLY A 205 -16.96 -10.83 -4.99
N ASP A 206 -17.40 -9.70 -4.43
CA ASP A 206 -18.02 -8.65 -5.25
C ASP A 206 -17.01 -8.03 -6.21
N ILE A 207 -17.48 -7.58 -7.37
CA ILE A 207 -16.67 -6.82 -8.33
C ILE A 207 -17.27 -5.43 -8.51
N ILE A 208 -16.59 -4.40 -7.99
CA ILE A 208 -17.00 -3.00 -8.18
C ILE A 208 -16.63 -2.54 -9.59
N ILE A 209 -17.61 -2.04 -10.33
CA ILE A 209 -17.43 -1.60 -11.73
C ILE A 209 -17.68 -0.11 -11.93
N ALA A 210 -18.37 0.57 -11.01
CA ALA A 210 -18.50 2.02 -11.03
C ALA A 210 -18.78 2.63 -9.66
N LEU A 211 -18.33 3.87 -9.47
CA LEU A 211 -18.64 4.73 -8.32
C LEU A 211 -19.23 6.05 -8.82
N ASN A 212 -20.44 6.42 -8.37
CA ASN A 212 -21.18 7.61 -8.83
C ASN A 212 -21.22 7.74 -10.37
N ASN A 213 -21.54 6.65 -11.06
CA ASN A 213 -21.59 6.54 -12.54
C ASN A 213 -20.24 6.74 -13.25
N LYS A 214 -19.12 6.86 -12.52
CA LYS A 214 -17.78 6.82 -13.11
C LYS A 214 -17.30 5.39 -13.08
N GLU A 215 -16.95 4.87 -14.25
CA GLU A 215 -16.39 3.52 -14.39
C GLU A 215 -15.06 3.40 -13.66
N THR A 216 -14.83 2.21 -13.10
CA THR A 216 -13.61 1.86 -12.38
C THR A 216 -13.11 0.53 -12.91
N ALA A 217 -12.50 0.53 -14.11
CA ALA A 217 -12.16 -0.70 -14.82
C ALA A 217 -10.97 -1.45 -14.20
N ASN A 218 -10.15 -0.76 -13.41
CA ASN A 218 -8.99 -1.31 -12.71
C ASN A 218 -8.73 -0.58 -11.39
N TYR A 219 -7.73 -1.05 -10.65
CA TYR A 219 -7.32 -0.53 -9.33
C TYR A 219 -6.96 0.96 -9.36
N ASP A 220 -6.18 1.41 -10.34
CA ASP A 220 -5.77 2.82 -10.44
C ASP A 220 -6.98 3.73 -10.67
N GLU A 221 -7.92 3.31 -11.51
CA GLU A 221 -9.14 4.06 -11.76
C GLU A 221 -10.04 4.12 -10.54
N PHE A 222 -10.17 3.01 -9.81
CA PHE A 222 -10.90 2.97 -8.56
C PHE A 222 -10.34 3.97 -7.56
N VAL A 223 -9.01 3.95 -7.35
CA VAL A 223 -8.36 4.88 -6.42
C VAL A 223 -8.48 6.32 -6.92
N ARG A 224 -8.32 6.58 -8.22
CA ARG A 224 -8.49 7.93 -8.80
C ARG A 224 -9.91 8.46 -8.58
N VAL A 225 -10.92 7.63 -8.86
CA VAL A 225 -12.33 8.02 -8.75
C VAL A 225 -12.70 8.25 -7.29
N ILE A 226 -12.35 7.32 -6.38
CA ILE A 226 -12.67 7.46 -4.96
C ILE A 226 -11.96 8.65 -4.32
N SER A 227 -10.73 8.95 -4.75
CA SER A 227 -9.97 10.14 -4.29
C SER A 227 -10.60 11.46 -4.72
N SER A 228 -11.49 11.46 -5.72
CA SER A 228 -12.18 12.67 -6.19
C SER A 228 -13.42 13.05 -5.36
N PHE A 229 -13.82 12.18 -4.42
CA PHE A 229 -15.00 12.42 -3.61
C PHE A 229 -14.68 13.22 -2.34
N ASN A 230 -15.68 13.96 -1.86
CA ASN A 230 -15.59 14.67 -0.59
C ASN A 230 -16.37 13.86 0.46
N ILE A 231 -15.74 13.57 1.61
CA ILE A 231 -16.32 12.76 2.69
C ILE A 231 -17.51 13.45 3.37
N GLU A 232 -17.55 14.79 3.35
CA GLU A 232 -18.58 15.60 3.99
C GLU A 232 -19.86 15.69 3.16
N LYS A 233 -19.87 15.08 1.96
CA LYS A 233 -21.01 15.04 1.05
C LYS A 233 -21.79 13.73 1.17
N ASP A 234 -22.84 13.65 0.36
CA ASP A 234 -23.76 12.52 0.29
C ASP A 234 -23.08 11.17 0.03
N ALA A 235 -23.79 10.10 0.39
CA ALA A 235 -23.40 8.73 0.08
C ALA A 235 -23.08 8.57 -1.42
N ILE A 236 -22.07 7.75 -1.72
CA ILE A 236 -21.74 7.43 -3.10
C ILE A 236 -22.53 6.20 -3.56
N ASN A 237 -23.06 6.25 -4.78
CA ASN A 237 -23.66 5.09 -5.44
C ASN A 237 -22.55 4.17 -5.93
N ILE A 238 -22.65 2.88 -5.61
CA ILE A 238 -21.70 1.84 -6.01
C ILE A 238 -22.45 0.88 -6.91
N LYS A 239 -21.96 0.69 -8.13
CA LYS A 239 -22.41 -0.38 -9.02
C LYS A 239 -21.42 -1.54 -8.94
N TYR A 240 -21.92 -2.73 -8.65
CA TYR A 240 -21.09 -3.93 -8.51
C TYR A 240 -21.76 -5.15 -9.13
N LEU A 241 -20.95 -6.19 -9.36
CA LEU A 241 -21.40 -7.49 -9.84
C LEU A 241 -21.28 -8.50 -8.69
N ARG A 242 -22.32 -9.33 -8.53
CA ARG A 242 -22.35 -10.47 -7.62
C ARG A 242 -23.10 -11.60 -8.32
N ASN A 243 -22.49 -12.78 -8.41
CA ASN A 243 -23.10 -13.95 -9.05
C ASN A 243 -23.68 -13.67 -10.46
N GLY A 244 -22.98 -12.87 -11.26
CA GLY A 244 -23.37 -12.53 -12.64
C GLY A 244 -24.44 -11.47 -12.78
N SER A 245 -24.99 -10.97 -11.68
CA SER A 245 -26.02 -9.93 -11.68
C SER A 245 -25.44 -8.58 -11.30
N SER A 246 -25.94 -7.52 -11.93
CA SER A 246 -25.63 -6.14 -11.54
C SER A 246 -26.46 -5.70 -10.35
N HIS A 247 -25.79 -5.15 -9.36
CA HIS A 247 -26.38 -4.62 -8.13
C HIS A 247 -25.94 -3.17 -7.91
N TYR A 248 -26.70 -2.48 -7.07
CA TYR A 248 -26.41 -1.12 -6.63
C TYR A 248 -26.52 -1.03 -5.12
N THR A 249 -25.59 -0.30 -4.51
CA THR A 249 -25.68 0.06 -3.10
C THR A 249 -25.18 1.49 -2.88
N GLN A 250 -25.32 2.00 -1.67
CA GLN A 250 -24.80 3.30 -1.27
C GLN A 250 -23.89 3.16 -0.06
N ALA A 251 -22.78 3.90 -0.06
CA ALA A 251 -21.85 3.93 1.06
C ALA A 251 -21.43 5.35 1.42
N TYR A 252 -21.28 5.60 2.72
CA TYR A 252 -20.64 6.81 3.24
C TYR A 252 -19.16 6.55 3.42
N LEU A 253 -18.31 7.24 2.67
CA LEU A 253 -16.87 7.05 2.71
C LEU A 253 -16.30 7.45 4.08
N SER A 254 -15.26 6.74 4.52
CA SER A 254 -14.46 7.15 5.67
C SER A 254 -13.20 7.86 5.20
N LEU A 255 -12.72 8.80 6.01
CA LEU A 255 -11.34 9.23 5.94
C LEU A 255 -10.58 8.44 6.99
N GLU A 256 -9.66 7.60 6.56
CA GLU A 256 -8.70 7.02 7.49
C GLU A 256 -7.51 7.99 7.56
N GLY A 257 -7.48 8.83 8.58
CA GLY A 257 -6.34 9.73 8.83
C GLY A 257 -5.02 8.97 9.07
N ASN A 258 -5.09 7.66 9.30
CA ASN A 258 -3.98 6.85 9.82
C ASN A 258 -3.59 5.67 8.90
N PHE A 259 -4.20 5.50 7.71
CA PHE A 259 -3.89 4.35 6.81
C PHE A 259 -2.71 4.60 5.85
N THR A 260 -1.87 5.54 6.19
CA THR A 260 -0.50 5.63 5.74
C THR A 260 0.23 6.23 6.90
N GLY A 261 1.40 5.72 7.25
CA GLY A 261 2.26 6.17 8.33
C GLY A 261 2.66 7.63 8.37
N LEU A 262 1.66 8.49 8.38
CA LEU A 262 1.63 9.88 8.76
C LEU A 262 1.18 9.96 10.22
N VAL A 263 1.59 8.98 11.02
CA VAL A 263 1.45 9.06 12.47
C VAL A 263 2.65 9.85 12.93
N ASP A 264 2.41 10.95 13.63
CA ASP A 264 3.44 11.64 14.38
C ASP A 264 3.97 10.66 15.44
N THR A 265 5.13 10.07 15.20
CA THR A 265 5.73 9.05 16.09
C THR A 265 6.38 9.66 17.33
N ASP A 266 6.18 10.96 17.57
CA ASP A 266 6.67 11.61 18.78
C ASP A 266 5.99 11.10 20.06
N GLU A 267 4.79 10.49 19.94
CA GLU A 267 4.02 9.99 21.11
C GLU A 267 3.88 8.45 21.21
N ASP A 268 3.88 7.69 20.09
CA ASP A 268 3.62 6.25 20.09
C ASP A 268 4.62 5.47 19.20
N THR A 269 5.19 4.37 19.72
CA THR A 269 6.02 3.42 18.96
C THR A 269 5.17 2.44 18.12
N PHE A 270 5.80 1.70 17.20
CA PHE A 270 5.13 0.64 16.43
C PHE A 270 4.48 -0.42 17.36
N ASP A 271 5.17 -0.81 18.43
CA ASP A 271 4.65 -1.73 19.43
C ASP A 271 3.45 -1.14 20.19
N ASP A 272 3.42 0.18 20.44
CA ASP A 272 2.28 0.85 21.07
C ASP A 272 1.06 0.82 20.15
N ILE A 273 1.25 1.12 18.86
CA ILE A 273 0.19 1.05 17.84
C ILE A 273 -0.33 -0.40 17.71
N ARG A 274 0.59 -1.37 17.66
CA ARG A 274 0.27 -2.80 17.63
C ARG A 274 -0.57 -3.21 18.84
N GLN A 275 -0.14 -2.85 20.04
CA GLN A 275 -0.83 -3.21 21.27
C GLN A 275 -2.22 -2.56 21.35
N LYS A 276 -2.36 -1.30 20.92
CA LYS A 276 -3.65 -0.60 20.81
C LYS A 276 -4.60 -1.34 19.85
N ARG A 277 -4.12 -1.76 18.67
CA ARG A 277 -4.93 -2.51 17.69
C ARG A 277 -5.32 -3.89 18.18
N GLU A 278 -4.38 -4.65 18.76
CA GLU A 278 -4.68 -5.95 19.39
C GLU A 278 -5.77 -5.81 20.47
N ASN A 279 -5.73 -4.74 21.26
CA ASN A 279 -6.73 -4.47 22.29
C ASN A 279 -8.09 -4.09 21.70
N LEU A 280 -8.13 -3.26 20.66
CA LEU A 280 -9.34 -2.93 19.90
C LEU A 280 -9.98 -4.18 19.25
N ALA A 281 -9.17 -5.06 18.66
CA ALA A 281 -9.61 -6.33 18.07
C ALA A 281 -10.21 -7.27 19.13
N LYS A 282 -9.57 -7.38 20.31
CA LYS A 282 -10.10 -8.13 21.47
C LYS A 282 -11.42 -7.55 21.97
N GLN A 283 -11.55 -6.22 22.05
CA GLN A 283 -12.79 -5.55 22.46
C GLN A 283 -13.93 -5.76 21.46
N ARG A 284 -13.66 -5.71 20.15
CA ARG A 284 -14.63 -6.05 19.09
C ARG A 284 -15.04 -7.53 19.11
N SER A 285 -14.16 -8.40 19.59
CA SER A 285 -14.46 -9.82 19.80
C SER A 285 -15.32 -10.07 21.06
N SER A 286 -15.30 -9.13 22.02
CA SER A 286 -16.09 -9.22 23.26
C SER A 286 -17.54 -8.75 23.13
N SER A 287 -17.96 -8.19 21.98
CA SER A 287 -19.36 -7.90 21.64
C SER A 287 -20.13 -9.12 21.07
N GLY A 288 -19.72 -10.35 21.42
CA GLY A 288 -20.67 -11.44 21.64
C GLY A 288 -21.34 -12.11 20.44
N SER A 289 -20.65 -12.38 19.32
CA SER A 289 -21.26 -13.16 18.22
C SER A 289 -20.41 -14.26 17.55
N LEU A 290 -19.10 -14.41 17.80
CA LEU A 290 -18.28 -15.32 16.97
C LEU A 290 -17.48 -16.41 17.70
N TRP A 291 -17.65 -16.57 19.02
CA TRP A 291 -17.02 -17.67 19.76
C TRP A 291 -17.96 -18.31 20.79
N LYS A 292 -19.12 -18.82 20.36
CA LYS A 292 -19.69 -19.99 21.04
C LYS A 292 -18.90 -21.21 20.57
N LYS A 293 -17.80 -21.52 21.26
CA LYS A 293 -17.17 -22.84 21.16
C LYS A 293 -18.21 -23.88 21.60
N ASP A 294 -18.58 -24.77 20.70
CA ASP A 294 -19.24 -26.02 21.02
C ASP A 294 -18.42 -26.73 22.12
N LYS A 295 -19.01 -26.82 23.31
CA LYS A 295 -18.61 -27.75 24.34
C LYS A 295 -19.57 -28.93 24.31
N GLY A 296 -19.04 -30.11 23.98
CA GLY A 296 -19.66 -31.40 24.28
C GLY A 296 -20.08 -32.18 23.02
N GLY A 297 -19.64 -33.41 22.79
CA GLY A 297 -18.89 -34.28 23.68
C GLY A 297 -18.44 -35.57 23.01
N LYS A 298 -17.46 -36.21 23.66
CA LYS A 298 -17.27 -37.67 23.57
C LYS A 298 -17.91 -38.28 24.82
N ARG A 299 -18.88 -39.16 24.60
CA ARG A 299 -19.00 -40.45 25.28
C ARG A 299 -19.50 -41.45 24.26
#